data_AF-A0A2G9QM66-F1
#
_entry.id   AF-A0A2G9QM66-F1
#
_cell.length_a   1.000
_cell.length_b   1.000
_cell.length_c   1.000
_cell.angle_alpha   90.00
_cell.angle_beta   90.00
_cell.angle_gamma   90.00
#
_symmetry.space_group_name_H-M   'P 1'
#
loop_
_entity.id
_entity.type
_entity.pdbx_description
1 polymer ?
#
loop_
_entity_poly.entity_id
_entity_poly.type
_entity_poly.pdbx_seq_one_letter_code
_entity_poly.pdbx_strand_id
1 'polypeptide(L)'
;IFVQVTCLACDNKSNTVEPFWDLSLEFPERYHCNGKESASQRPCLLTEMLAKFTETEALEGKIYACDQCNTKRRKFSSKPVILTEAQKQLMVCQLPQVLRLHLKRFRWSGRNHREKIGVHVQFDQTLNMKPYCCRESTAALKSDHFIYDLSAVVMHHGKGFGSGHYTAFCYNPEGGFWVHCNDSKLHTCTVEEVCKAQAYILFYTQRVTQENGHLSNKLSGHGTPSSSPLSTPC
;
A
#
# COMPACT_ATOMS: atom_id res chain seq x y z
N ILE A 1 9.78 -4.07 -6.15
CA ILE A 1 10.02 -4.78 -4.87
C ILE A 1 11.39 -5.43 -4.93
N PHE A 2 12.16 -5.29 -3.87
CA PHE A 2 13.41 -6.00 -3.68
C PHE A 2 13.14 -7.24 -2.84
N VAL A 3 13.68 -8.37 -3.29
CA VAL A 3 13.55 -9.67 -2.65
C VAL A 3 14.95 -10.12 -2.27
N GLN A 4 15.15 -10.41 -0.99
CA GLN A 4 16.41 -10.97 -0.50
C GLN A 4 16.16 -12.36 0.06
N VAL A 5 16.94 -13.33 -0.40
CA VAL A 5 16.98 -14.69 0.16
C VAL A 5 18.34 -14.91 0.81
N THR A 6 18.34 -15.19 2.11
CA THR A 6 19.55 -15.46 2.91
C THR A 6 19.63 -16.96 3.19
N CYS A 7 20.68 -17.62 2.72
CA CYS A 7 20.93 -19.03 2.99
C CYS A 7 21.36 -19.24 4.45
N LEU A 8 20.65 -20.07 5.22
CA LEU A 8 21.00 -20.31 6.63
C LEU A 8 22.22 -21.21 6.83
N ALA A 9 22.68 -21.90 5.79
CA ALA A 9 23.85 -22.75 5.87
C ALA A 9 25.18 -21.99 5.67
N CYS A 10 25.17 -20.85 4.97
CA CYS A 10 26.41 -20.13 4.63
C CYS A 10 26.30 -18.61 4.66
N ASP A 11 25.15 -18.07 5.06
CA ASP A 11 24.82 -16.63 5.14
C ASP A 11 24.90 -15.87 3.81
N ASN A 12 25.05 -16.58 2.68
CA ASN A 12 25.03 -15.95 1.37
C ASN A 12 23.65 -15.35 1.06
N LYS A 13 23.65 -14.09 0.66
CA LYS A 13 22.46 -13.33 0.25
C LYS A 13 22.31 -13.35 -1.26
N SER A 14 21.12 -13.69 -1.73
CA SER A 14 20.71 -13.58 -3.13
C SER A 14 19.63 -12.51 -3.24
N ASN A 15 19.85 -11.54 -4.12
CA ASN A 15 18.99 -10.36 -4.24
C ASN A 15 18.37 -10.30 -5.63
N THR A 16 17.06 -10.07 -5.69
CA THR A 16 16.31 -9.88 -6.93
C THR A 16 15.49 -8.60 -6.83
N VAL A 17 15.42 -7.84 -7.91
CA VAL A 17 14.55 -6.66 -8.01
C VAL A 17 13.49 -6.95 -9.06
N GLU A 18 12.23 -6.88 -8.66
CA GLU A 18 11.07 -7.11 -9.54
C GLU A 18 10.19 -5.86 -9.58
N PRO A 19 9.65 -5.47 -10.75
CA PRO A 19 8.66 -4.40 -10.82
C PRO A 19 7.37 -4.82 -10.10
N PHE A 20 6.61 -3.85 -9.61
CA PHE A 20 5.31 -4.10 -8.98
C PHE A 20 4.31 -2.99 -9.34
N TRP A 21 3.04 -3.36 -9.38
CA TRP A 21 1.93 -2.44 -9.64
C TRP A 21 1.04 -2.23 -8.41
N ASP A 22 1.06 -3.18 -7.48
CA ASP A 22 0.40 -3.12 -6.19
C ASP A 22 1.12 -3.97 -5.14
N LEU A 23 0.78 -3.68 -3.88
CA LEU A 23 1.09 -4.55 -2.76
C LEU A 23 -0.20 -5.26 -2.34
N SER A 24 -0.24 -6.57 -2.52
CA SER A 24 -1.34 -7.40 -2.08
C SER A 24 -1.07 -7.91 -0.66
N LEU A 25 -1.73 -7.32 0.33
CA LEU A 25 -1.47 -7.50 1.76
C LEU A 25 -2.33 -8.62 2.34
N GLU A 26 -1.68 -9.47 3.12
CA GLU A 26 -2.32 -10.58 3.83
C GLU A 26 -2.86 -10.14 5.18
N PHE A 27 -4.00 -10.72 5.57
CA PHE A 27 -4.52 -10.52 6.91
C PHE A 27 -3.69 -11.35 7.90
N PRO A 28 -3.42 -10.83 9.10
CA PRO A 28 -2.83 -11.62 10.16
C PRO A 28 -3.66 -12.88 10.47
N GLU A 29 -2.99 -13.98 10.81
CA GLU A 29 -3.62 -15.29 11.06
C GLU A 29 -4.70 -15.27 12.15
N ARG A 30 -4.65 -14.33 13.09
CA ARG A 30 -5.73 -14.19 14.10
C ARG A 30 -7.08 -13.79 13.50
N TYR A 31 -7.13 -13.26 12.28
CA TYR A 31 -8.37 -12.95 11.55
C TYR A 31 -8.76 -14.07 10.57
N HIS A 32 -8.03 -15.18 10.58
CA HIS A 32 -8.25 -16.37 9.79
C HIS A 32 -9.13 -17.41 10.50
N CYS A 33 -9.75 -17.09 11.64
CA CYS A 33 -10.67 -17.99 12.32
C CYS A 33 -12.02 -17.31 12.58
N ASN A 34 -13.13 -18.02 12.36
CA ASN A 34 -14.50 -17.53 12.57
C ASN A 34 -14.93 -17.56 14.05
N GLY A 35 -13.97 -17.57 14.98
CA GLY A 35 -14.27 -17.49 16.41
C GLY A 35 -14.71 -16.08 16.77
N LYS A 36 -15.99 -15.91 17.13
CA LYS A 36 -16.57 -14.64 17.63
C LYS A 36 -15.81 -14.04 18.83
N GLU A 37 -14.86 -14.77 19.41
CA GLU A 37 -14.07 -14.39 20.58
C GLU A 37 -12.70 -13.76 20.25
N SER A 38 -12.16 -13.89 19.03
CA SER A 38 -10.83 -13.33 18.68
C SER A 38 -10.86 -11.87 18.17
N ALA A 39 -12.05 -11.30 17.97
CA ALA A 39 -12.21 -9.93 17.47
C ALA A 39 -12.04 -8.83 18.55
N SER A 40 -11.77 -9.19 19.81
CA SER A 40 -11.86 -8.28 20.96
C SER A 40 -10.54 -7.76 21.53
N GLN A 41 -9.36 -8.18 21.05
CA GLN A 41 -8.10 -7.81 21.73
C GLN A 41 -7.22 -6.77 21.02
N ARG A 42 -7.33 -6.58 19.69
CA ARG A 42 -6.53 -5.56 18.97
C ARG A 42 -7.12 -5.19 17.61
N PRO A 43 -7.14 -3.89 17.24
CA PRO A 43 -7.53 -3.46 15.88
C PRO A 43 -6.56 -4.03 14.82
N CYS A 44 -7.08 -4.33 13.64
CA CYS A 44 -6.25 -4.69 12.49
C CYS A 44 -5.74 -3.41 11.83
N LEU A 45 -4.44 -3.13 11.91
CA LEU A 45 -3.86 -1.89 11.36
C LEU A 45 -3.31 -2.14 9.96
N LEU A 46 -3.50 -1.19 9.04
CA LEU A 46 -2.83 -1.24 7.72
C LEU A 46 -1.30 -1.31 7.86
N THR A 47 -0.75 -0.57 8.83
CA THR A 47 0.69 -0.54 9.12
C THR A 47 1.22 -1.88 9.61
N GLU A 48 0.40 -2.68 10.29
CA GLU A 48 0.75 -4.04 10.68
C GLU A 48 0.78 -4.98 9.48
N MET A 49 -0.20 -4.86 8.57
CA MET A 49 -0.23 -5.66 7.35
C MET A 49 0.97 -5.35 6.45
N LEU A 50 1.36 -4.08 6.34
CA LEU A 50 2.58 -3.65 5.66
C LEU A 50 3.85 -4.18 6.35
N ALA A 51 3.91 -4.12 7.67
CA ALA A 51 5.04 -4.67 8.43
C ALA A 51 5.19 -6.17 8.19
N LYS A 52 4.08 -6.92 8.21
CA LYS A 52 4.05 -8.35 7.92
C LYS A 52 4.49 -8.65 6.48
N PHE A 53 4.07 -7.84 5.51
CA PHE A 53 4.50 -7.97 4.12
C PHE A 53 6.02 -7.85 3.94
N THR A 54 6.67 -7.02 4.75
CA THR A 54 8.13 -6.79 4.71
C THR A 54 8.93 -7.55 5.77
N GLU A 55 8.27 -8.43 6.53
CA GLU A 55 8.91 -9.23 7.56
C GLU A 55 9.87 -10.25 6.94
N THR A 56 10.94 -10.61 7.67
CA THR A 56 11.78 -11.75 7.29
C THR A 56 11.07 -13.05 7.65
N GLU A 57 10.74 -13.84 6.65
CA GLU A 57 10.08 -15.14 6.79
C GLU A 57 11.06 -16.30 6.56
N ALA A 58 10.91 -17.40 7.30
CA ALA A 58 11.65 -18.63 7.00
C ALA A 58 10.98 -19.35 5.83
N LEU A 59 11.77 -19.82 4.87
CA LEU A 59 11.30 -20.77 3.87
C LEU A 59 11.18 -22.14 4.53
N GLU A 60 9.97 -22.68 4.59
CA GLU A 60 9.70 -23.94 5.29
C GLU A 60 10.46 -25.12 4.67
N GLY A 61 11.36 -25.71 5.46
CA GLY A 61 12.17 -26.85 5.09
C GLY A 61 13.38 -26.52 4.21
N LYS A 62 14.06 -27.58 3.79
CA LYS A 62 15.25 -27.49 2.93
C LYS A 62 14.80 -27.40 1.47
N ILE A 63 14.41 -26.21 1.04
CA ILE A 63 13.89 -25.97 -0.32
C ILE A 63 14.78 -25.07 -1.18
N TYR A 64 15.77 -24.38 -0.59
CA TYR A 64 16.57 -23.41 -1.32
C TYR A 64 17.89 -23.98 -1.85
N ALA A 65 18.08 -23.97 -3.16
CA ALA A 65 19.32 -24.38 -3.82
C ALA A 65 20.35 -23.24 -3.84
N CYS A 66 21.12 -23.09 -2.76
CA CYS A 66 22.11 -22.01 -2.66
C CYS A 66 23.29 -22.20 -3.63
N ASP A 67 23.55 -21.20 -4.48
CA ASP A 67 24.64 -21.22 -5.46
C ASP A 67 26.02 -21.37 -4.81
N GLN A 68 26.28 -20.70 -3.69
CA GLN A 68 27.58 -20.82 -3.00
C GLN A 68 27.81 -22.22 -2.42
N CYS A 69 26.79 -22.79 -1.77
CA CYS A 69 26.86 -24.14 -1.21
C CYS A 69 27.06 -25.19 -2.31
N ASN A 70 26.40 -25.02 -3.46
CA ASN A 70 26.48 -25.97 -4.56
C ASN A 70 27.72 -25.76 -5.43
N THR A 71 28.22 -24.53 -5.60
CA THR A 71 29.46 -24.24 -6.34
C THR A 71 30.68 -24.83 -5.65
N LYS A 72 30.78 -24.74 -4.32
CA LYS A 72 31.85 -25.38 -3.54
C LYS A 72 31.87 -26.91 -3.70
N ARG A 73 30.72 -27.55 -3.95
CA ARG A 73 30.61 -29.00 -4.14
C ARG A 73 30.84 -29.47 -5.57
N ARG A 74 30.36 -28.71 -6.58
CA ARG A 74 30.50 -29.06 -8.01
C ARG A 74 31.96 -29.12 -8.46
N LYS A 75 32.86 -28.37 -7.82
CA LYS A 75 34.31 -28.43 -8.09
C LYS A 75 34.95 -29.80 -7.80
N PHE A 76 34.29 -30.67 -7.03
CA PHE A 76 34.89 -31.92 -6.54
C PHE A 76 34.05 -33.19 -6.82
N SER A 77 32.86 -33.09 -7.44
CA SER A 77 32.03 -34.28 -7.74
C SER A 77 30.78 -33.95 -8.59
N SER A 78 30.28 -34.93 -9.36
CA SER A 78 28.93 -35.00 -9.97
C SER A 78 27.79 -35.19 -8.94
N LYS A 79 27.99 -34.74 -7.70
CA LYS A 79 27.03 -34.90 -6.60
C LYS A 79 25.72 -34.15 -6.89
N PRO A 80 24.58 -34.69 -6.43
CA PRO A 80 23.27 -34.04 -6.58
C PRO A 80 23.25 -32.68 -5.87
N VAL A 81 22.42 -31.77 -6.39
CA VAL A 81 22.15 -30.46 -5.80
C VAL A 81 21.65 -30.63 -4.37
N ILE A 82 22.20 -29.85 -3.45
CA ILE A 82 21.67 -29.77 -2.09
C ILE A 82 20.73 -28.59 -1.93
N LEU A 83 19.68 -28.84 -1.17
CA LEU A 83 18.75 -27.84 -0.71
C LEU A 83 19.07 -27.47 0.74
N THR A 84 18.93 -26.19 1.03
CA THR A 84 19.23 -25.56 2.32
C THR A 84 18.00 -24.87 2.85
N GLU A 85 17.95 -24.68 4.16
CA GLU A 85 17.03 -23.73 4.77
C GLU A 85 17.49 -22.31 4.42
N ALA A 86 16.52 -21.42 4.26
CA ALA A 86 16.78 -20.04 3.91
C ALA A 86 15.69 -19.15 4.51
N GLN A 87 15.99 -17.87 4.64
CA GLN A 87 15.03 -16.83 4.98
C GLN A 87 14.81 -15.92 3.79
N LYS A 88 13.60 -15.38 3.64
CA LYS A 88 13.22 -14.46 2.58
C LYS A 88 12.70 -13.17 3.20
N GLN A 89 13.01 -12.05 2.57
CA GLN A 89 12.46 -10.74 2.94
C GLN A 89 12.09 -9.95 1.68
N LEU A 90 10.96 -9.26 1.73
CA LEU A 90 10.51 -8.31 0.72
C LEU A 90 10.69 -6.88 1.25
N MET A 91 11.16 -5.96 0.41
CA MET A 91 11.30 -4.54 0.75
C MET A 91 10.95 -3.64 -0.43
N VAL A 92 10.48 -2.43 -0.15
CA VAL A 92 10.18 -1.43 -1.18
C VAL A 92 11.42 -0.60 -1.47
N CYS A 93 12.06 -0.80 -2.62
CA CYS A 93 13.25 -0.02 -3.00
C CYS A 93 12.93 1.20 -3.88
N GLN A 94 11.82 1.18 -4.60
CA GLN A 94 11.33 2.29 -5.40
C GLN A 94 9.86 2.52 -5.08
N LEU A 95 9.54 3.74 -4.68
CA LEU A 95 8.22 4.18 -4.27
C LEU A 95 7.47 4.75 -5.49
N PRO A 96 6.27 4.24 -5.84
CA PRO A 96 5.49 4.76 -6.96
C PRO A 96 4.80 6.07 -6.58
N GLN A 97 4.52 6.94 -7.54
CA GLN A 97 3.75 8.17 -7.28
C GLN A 97 2.33 7.85 -6.76
N VAL A 98 1.72 6.77 -7.23
CA VAL A 98 0.45 6.24 -6.71
C VAL A 98 0.69 4.83 -6.19
N LEU A 99 0.58 4.66 -4.88
CA LEU A 99 0.67 3.39 -4.19
C LEU A 99 -0.72 2.74 -4.12
N ARG A 100 -0.85 1.56 -4.73
CA ARG A 100 -2.04 0.72 -4.68
C ARG A 100 -1.85 -0.40 -3.66
N LEU A 101 -2.70 -0.45 -2.64
CA LEU A 101 -2.70 -1.50 -1.63
C LEU A 101 -3.98 -2.32 -1.75
N HIS A 102 -3.85 -3.60 -2.10
CA HIS A 102 -4.96 -4.54 -2.16
C HIS A 102 -5.00 -5.35 -0.87
N LEU A 103 -6.14 -5.38 -0.19
CA LEU A 103 -6.34 -6.18 1.01
C LEU A 103 -6.92 -7.54 0.61
N LYS A 104 -6.18 -8.64 0.79
CA LYS A 104 -6.57 -10.00 0.40
C LYS A 104 -7.70 -10.55 1.29
N ARG A 105 -8.90 -9.99 1.14
CA ARG A 105 -10.08 -10.33 1.95
C ARG A 105 -10.64 -11.72 1.66
N PHE A 106 -10.34 -12.30 0.51
CA PHE A 106 -10.86 -13.61 0.15
C PHE A 106 -9.81 -14.68 0.39
N ARG A 107 -10.22 -15.71 1.12
CA ARG A 107 -9.35 -16.85 1.43
C ARG A 107 -10.10 -18.16 1.25
N TRP A 108 -9.32 -19.23 1.16
CA TRP A 108 -9.85 -20.58 1.19
C TRP A 108 -10.04 -21.02 2.64
N SER A 109 -11.28 -21.24 3.03
CA SER A 109 -11.59 -22.05 4.20
C SER A 109 -11.69 -23.51 3.73
N GLY A 110 -11.10 -24.46 4.47
CA GLY A 110 -11.12 -25.87 4.08
C GLY A 110 -12.53 -26.39 3.71
N ARG A 111 -12.60 -27.52 2.99
CA ARG A 111 -13.85 -28.08 2.38
C ARG A 111 -14.41 -27.29 1.19
N ASN A 112 -13.55 -26.79 0.30
CA ASN A 112 -13.94 -26.09 -0.93
C ASN A 112 -14.73 -24.79 -0.75
N HIS A 113 -14.67 -24.16 0.42
CA HIS A 113 -15.43 -22.95 0.69
C HIS A 113 -14.52 -21.72 0.64
N ARG A 114 -14.92 -20.68 -0.10
CA ARG A 114 -14.26 -19.37 -0.08
C ARG A 114 -14.99 -18.47 0.89
N GLU A 115 -14.25 -17.82 1.76
CA GLU A 115 -14.83 -16.86 2.70
C GLU A 115 -14.17 -15.50 2.59
N LYS A 116 -14.96 -14.48 2.95
CA LYS A 116 -14.54 -13.09 2.98
C LYS A 116 -14.27 -12.66 4.42
N ILE A 117 -13.06 -12.17 4.67
CA ILE A 117 -12.66 -11.56 5.93
C ILE A 117 -13.35 -10.19 6.04
N GLY A 118 -14.30 -10.11 6.98
CA GLY A 118 -15.11 -8.92 7.24
C GLY A 118 -14.56 -7.99 8.33
N VAL A 119 -13.34 -8.22 8.82
CA VAL A 119 -12.72 -7.33 9.82
C VAL A 119 -12.43 -5.97 9.20
N HIS A 120 -12.73 -4.90 9.95
CA HIS A 120 -12.29 -3.56 9.57
C HIS A 120 -10.76 -3.48 9.68
N VAL A 121 -10.12 -2.95 8.64
CA VAL A 121 -8.71 -2.58 8.67
C VAL A 121 -8.66 -1.10 8.92
N GLN A 122 -8.06 -0.69 10.02
CA GLN A 122 -7.87 0.70 10.37
C GLN A 122 -6.73 1.27 9.50
N PHE A 123 -7.04 2.33 8.78
CA PHE A 123 -6.11 3.10 7.96
C PHE A 123 -6.39 4.60 8.16
N ASP A 124 -5.34 5.39 8.06
CA ASP A 124 -5.39 6.84 8.25
C ASP A 124 -5.31 7.57 6.91
N GLN A 125 -5.66 8.86 6.89
CA GLN A 125 -5.53 9.66 5.68
C GLN A 125 -4.08 9.78 5.20
N THR A 126 -3.11 9.75 6.10
CA THR A 126 -1.69 9.85 5.78
C THR A 126 -0.96 8.55 6.13
N LEU A 127 -0.14 8.06 5.21
CA LEU A 127 0.66 6.85 5.37
C LEU A 127 2.16 7.16 5.22
N ASN A 128 2.96 6.70 6.17
CA ASN A 128 4.42 6.76 6.10
C ASN A 128 4.99 5.41 5.66
N MET A 129 5.55 5.35 4.46
CA MET A 129 6.13 4.14 3.88
C MET A 129 7.58 3.87 4.27
N LYS A 130 8.26 4.81 4.96
CA LYS A 130 9.68 4.70 5.33
C LYS A 130 10.05 3.40 6.04
N PRO A 131 9.27 2.86 6.99
CA PRO A 131 9.62 1.63 7.69
C PRO A 131 9.67 0.38 6.81
N TYR A 132 9.02 0.42 5.64
CA TYR A 132 8.85 -0.74 4.73
C TYR A 132 9.80 -0.68 3.53
N CYS A 133 10.70 0.32 3.51
CA CYS A 133 11.60 0.58 2.39
C CYS A 133 13.01 0.03 2.62
N CYS A 134 13.69 -0.33 1.53
CA CYS A 134 15.11 -0.68 1.55
C CYS A 134 15.94 0.54 2.01
N ARG A 135 16.74 0.41 3.08
CA ARG A 135 17.51 1.55 3.62
C ARG A 135 18.56 2.04 2.63
N GLU A 136 19.27 1.13 1.96
CA GLU A 136 20.34 1.49 1.02
C GLU A 136 19.80 2.27 -0.19
N SER A 137 18.71 1.80 -0.78
CA SER A 137 18.12 2.40 -1.99
C SER A 137 17.40 3.73 -1.73
N THR A 138 17.02 4.00 -0.48
CA THR A 138 16.22 5.18 -0.12
C THR A 138 16.95 6.17 0.78
N ALA A 139 18.24 5.94 1.06
CA ALA A 139 19.05 6.79 1.95
C ALA A 139 19.13 8.26 1.51
N ALA A 140 19.08 8.51 0.20
CA ALA A 140 19.13 9.86 -0.38
C ALA A 140 17.76 10.56 -0.47
N LEU A 141 16.65 9.86 -0.21
CA LEU A 141 15.32 10.43 -0.32
C LEU A 141 15.01 11.34 0.89
N LYS A 142 14.39 12.49 0.60
CA LYS A 142 13.86 13.39 1.64
C LYS A 142 12.70 12.71 2.38
N SER A 143 12.46 13.11 3.63
CA SER A 143 11.38 12.56 4.48
C SER A 143 10.02 12.52 3.79
N ASP A 144 9.72 13.55 2.99
CA ASP A 144 8.41 13.73 2.37
C ASP A 144 8.12 12.71 1.26
N HIS A 145 9.17 12.15 0.64
CA HIS A 145 9.00 11.12 -0.40
C HIS A 145 8.39 9.83 0.17
N PHE A 146 8.44 9.63 1.47
CA PHE A 146 7.83 8.48 2.13
C PHE A 146 6.40 8.72 2.56
N ILE A 147 5.91 9.97 2.47
CA ILE A 147 4.60 10.36 2.94
C ILE A 147 3.61 10.31 1.79
N TYR A 148 2.51 9.62 2.02
CA TYR A 148 1.42 9.48 1.08
C TYR A 148 0.12 9.94 1.69
N ASP A 149 -0.73 10.55 0.87
CA ASP A 149 -2.09 10.92 1.24
C ASP A 149 -3.10 10.04 0.52
N LEU A 150 -4.10 9.56 1.26
CA LEU A 150 -5.18 8.74 0.76
C LEU A 150 -5.94 9.53 -0.31
N SER A 151 -6.07 8.95 -1.50
CA SER A 151 -6.77 9.56 -2.64
C SER A 151 -8.03 8.80 -3.04
N ALA A 152 -8.10 7.49 -2.77
CA ALA A 152 -9.32 6.72 -2.97
C ALA A 152 -9.38 5.45 -2.10
N VAL A 153 -10.60 5.00 -1.82
CA VAL A 153 -10.91 3.72 -1.15
C VAL A 153 -11.97 2.99 -1.96
N VAL A 154 -11.64 1.82 -2.51
CA VAL A 154 -12.62 0.93 -3.14
C VAL A 154 -13.13 -0.04 -2.10
N MET A 155 -14.44 -0.22 -2.02
CA MET A 155 -15.10 -1.19 -1.16
C MET A 155 -15.74 -2.28 -2.01
N HIS A 156 -15.73 -3.50 -1.49
CA HIS A 156 -16.53 -4.59 -2.03
C HIS A 156 -17.65 -4.91 -1.04
N HIS A 157 -18.90 -4.87 -1.48
CA HIS A 157 -20.09 -5.22 -0.71
C HIS A 157 -20.55 -6.62 -1.08
N GLY A 158 -21.07 -7.37 -0.10
CA GLY A 158 -21.46 -8.77 -0.28
C GLY A 158 -20.43 -9.77 0.24
N LYS A 159 -20.88 -11.02 0.38
CA LYS A 159 -20.12 -12.12 1.00
C LYS A 159 -19.34 -12.97 -0.02
N GLY A 160 -19.84 -13.04 -1.26
CA GLY A 160 -19.30 -13.92 -2.29
C GLY A 160 -18.03 -13.35 -2.93
N PHE A 161 -17.17 -14.24 -3.43
CA PHE A 161 -16.05 -13.84 -4.30
C PHE A 161 -16.52 -13.55 -5.73
N GLY A 162 -17.49 -14.33 -6.24
CA GLY A 162 -18.02 -14.21 -7.60
C GLY A 162 -19.24 -13.30 -7.73
N SER A 163 -19.66 -12.64 -6.65
CA SER A 163 -20.79 -11.71 -6.65
C SER A 163 -20.65 -10.66 -5.56
N GLY A 164 -21.12 -9.46 -5.86
CA GLY A 164 -21.11 -8.34 -4.93
C GLY A 164 -21.33 -7.03 -5.65
N HIS A 165 -21.10 -5.93 -4.93
CA HIS A 165 -21.24 -4.57 -5.44
C HIS A 165 -20.00 -3.76 -5.08
N TYR A 166 -19.47 -2.98 -6.01
CA TYR A 166 -18.30 -2.14 -5.75
C TYR A 166 -18.71 -0.68 -5.67
N THR A 167 -18.25 0.00 -4.63
CA THR A 167 -18.35 1.46 -4.52
C THR A 167 -16.98 2.05 -4.20
N ALA A 168 -16.83 3.36 -4.35
CA ALA A 168 -15.57 4.03 -4.09
C ALA A 168 -15.78 5.33 -3.34
N PHE A 169 -14.89 5.62 -2.38
CA PHE A 169 -14.65 6.97 -1.92
C PHE A 169 -13.49 7.54 -2.73
N CYS A 170 -13.65 8.75 -3.28
CA CYS A 170 -12.62 9.44 -4.06
C CYS A 170 -12.42 10.86 -3.51
N TYR A 171 -11.18 11.27 -3.34
CA TYR A 171 -10.84 12.65 -2.99
C TYR A 171 -10.86 13.52 -4.27
N ASN A 172 -11.59 14.63 -4.22
CA ASN A 172 -11.57 15.64 -5.27
C ASN A 172 -10.52 16.70 -4.91
N PRO A 173 -9.34 16.73 -5.56
CA PRO A 173 -8.29 17.71 -5.23
C PRO A 173 -8.65 19.15 -5.65
N GLU A 174 -9.50 19.34 -6.66
CA GLU A 174 -9.93 20.67 -7.10
C GLU A 174 -10.91 21.31 -6.11
N GLY A 175 -11.81 20.49 -5.55
CA GLY A 175 -12.82 20.93 -4.59
C GLY A 175 -12.39 20.81 -3.12
N GLY A 176 -11.36 20.01 -2.83
CA GLY A 176 -10.88 19.77 -1.46
C GLY A 176 -11.79 18.89 -0.60
N PHE A 177 -12.67 18.06 -1.19
CA PHE A 177 -13.64 17.23 -0.47
C PHE A 177 -13.69 15.78 -0.96
N TRP A 178 -14.21 14.88 -0.13
CA TRP A 178 -14.43 13.49 -0.47
C TRP A 178 -15.81 13.25 -1.07
N VAL A 179 -15.88 12.34 -2.05
CA VAL A 179 -17.12 11.91 -2.69
C VAL A 179 -17.24 10.39 -2.60
N HIS A 180 -18.39 9.91 -2.13
CA HIS A 180 -18.81 8.52 -2.26
C HIS A 180 -19.49 8.33 -3.62
N CYS A 181 -18.87 7.52 -4.46
CA CYS A 181 -19.34 7.11 -5.77
C CYS A 181 -19.99 5.73 -5.69
N ASN A 182 -21.30 5.67 -5.90
CA ASN A 182 -22.09 4.46 -5.94
C ASN A 182 -22.91 4.42 -7.23
N ASP A 183 -22.34 3.83 -8.28
CA ASP A 183 -22.87 3.88 -9.65
C ASP A 183 -23.15 5.33 -10.10
N SER A 184 -24.40 5.65 -10.41
CA SER A 184 -24.84 6.99 -10.80
C SER A 184 -25.07 7.94 -9.62
N LYS A 185 -24.93 7.47 -8.38
CA LYS A 185 -25.17 8.26 -7.16
C LYS A 185 -23.85 8.77 -6.59
N LEU A 186 -23.74 10.09 -6.47
CA LEU A 186 -22.60 10.77 -5.89
C LEU A 186 -23.03 11.52 -4.62
N HIS A 187 -22.29 11.35 -3.53
CA HIS A 187 -22.56 12.04 -2.27
C HIS A 187 -21.26 12.55 -1.66
N THR A 188 -21.23 13.79 -1.18
CA THR A 188 -20.11 14.29 -0.38
C THR A 188 -20.05 13.55 0.96
N CYS A 189 -18.85 13.32 1.48
CA CYS A 189 -18.63 12.59 2.73
C CYS A 189 -17.44 13.16 3.49
N THR A 190 -17.33 12.82 4.78
CA THR A 190 -16.21 13.25 5.62
C THR A 190 -15.08 12.23 5.60
N VAL A 191 -13.86 12.65 5.94
CA VAL A 191 -12.71 11.74 6.03
C VAL A 191 -12.91 10.66 7.09
N GLU A 192 -13.67 10.93 8.15
CA GLU A 192 -14.00 9.97 9.19
C GLU A 192 -14.90 8.85 8.66
N GLU A 193 -15.83 9.16 7.74
CA GLU A 193 -16.64 8.15 7.06
C GLU A 193 -15.78 7.28 6.14
N VAL A 194 -14.85 7.92 5.41
CA VAL A 194 -13.89 7.24 4.52
C VAL A 194 -13.01 6.28 5.32
N CYS A 195 -12.42 6.72 6.43
CA CYS A 195 -11.56 5.90 7.29
C CYS A 195 -12.29 4.74 7.98
N LYS A 196 -13.63 4.80 8.11
CA LYS A 196 -14.45 3.69 8.66
C LYS A 196 -14.85 2.65 7.59
N ALA A 197 -14.54 2.90 6.32
CA ALA A 197 -14.93 2.02 5.23
C ALA A 197 -14.35 0.60 5.36
N GLN A 198 -15.08 -0.40 4.84
CA GLN A 198 -14.57 -1.76 4.65
C GLN A 198 -13.71 -1.82 3.38
N ALA A 199 -12.53 -1.18 3.44
CA ALA A 199 -11.62 -1.01 2.31
C ALA A 199 -11.25 -2.36 1.69
N TYR A 200 -11.31 -2.47 0.38
CA TYR A 200 -10.82 -3.61 -0.40
C TYR A 200 -9.54 -3.23 -1.15
N ILE A 201 -9.50 -2.03 -1.72
CA ILE A 201 -8.29 -1.44 -2.32
C ILE A 201 -8.15 -0.01 -1.80
N LEU A 202 -6.95 0.35 -1.38
CA LEU A 202 -6.59 1.71 -0.96
C LEU A 202 -5.65 2.30 -2.02
N PHE A 203 -5.90 3.55 -2.39
CA PHE A 203 -5.03 4.35 -3.24
C PHE A 203 -4.46 5.48 -2.42
N TYR A 204 -3.13 5.57 -2.43
CA TYR A 204 -2.34 6.57 -1.74
C TYR A 204 -1.50 7.29 -2.77
N THR A 205 -1.55 8.62 -2.79
CA THR A 205 -0.74 9.45 -3.69
C THR A 205 0.43 10.05 -2.91
N GLN A 206 1.63 9.93 -3.45
CA GLN A 206 2.84 10.46 -2.84
C GLN A 206 2.71 11.98 -2.71
N ARG A 207 3.02 12.50 -1.52
CA ARG A 207 2.99 13.95 -1.28
C ARG A 207 4.15 14.58 -2.07
N VAL A 208 3.82 15.41 -3.05
CA VAL A 208 4.84 16.15 -3.81
C VAL A 208 5.23 17.38 -3.01
N THR A 209 6.46 17.42 -2.49
CA THR A 209 7.02 18.68 -1.98
C THR A 209 7.36 19.55 -3.18
N GLN A 210 6.70 20.70 -3.35
CA GLN A 210 7.15 21.69 -4.32
C GLN A 210 8.52 22.20 -3.88
N GLU A 211 9.57 21.81 -4.59
CA GLU A 211 10.86 22.50 -4.51
C GLU A 211 10.71 23.85 -5.23
N ASN A 212 10.39 24.90 -4.48
CA ASN A 212 10.34 26.26 -5.02
C ASN A 212 11.76 26.74 -5.37
N GLY A 213 12.16 26.48 -6.62
CA GLY A 213 13.34 27.01 -7.29
C GLY A 213 12.97 27.89 -8.50
N HIS A 214 12.71 29.17 -8.22
CA HIS A 214 12.89 30.36 -9.07
C HIS A 214 12.03 30.65 -10.33
N LEU A 215 11.30 31.76 -10.21
CA LEU A 215 10.98 32.83 -11.18
C LEU A 215 10.29 32.52 -12.53
N SER A 216 9.05 33.01 -12.65
CA SER A 216 8.73 33.93 -13.75
C SER A 216 7.74 35.01 -13.31
N ASN A 217 7.87 36.14 -13.98
CA ASN A 217 7.51 37.50 -13.59
C ASN A 217 6.00 37.81 -13.54
N LYS A 218 5.69 38.76 -12.67
CA LYS A 218 4.73 39.89 -12.84
C LYS A 218 3.59 39.70 -13.85
N LEU A 219 2.38 39.57 -13.32
CA LEU A 219 1.24 40.33 -13.84
C LEU A 219 0.59 41.10 -12.69
N SER A 220 1.13 42.30 -12.41
CA SER A 220 0.34 43.38 -11.81
C SER A 220 -0.41 44.07 -12.94
N GLY A 221 -1.72 43.90 -13.00
CA GLY A 221 -2.54 44.61 -13.97
C GLY A 221 -3.98 44.16 -13.94
N HIS A 222 -4.75 44.69 -13.00
CA HIS A 222 -6.14 45.05 -13.27
C HIS A 222 -6.59 46.11 -12.26
N GLY A 223 -6.84 47.31 -12.81
CA GLY A 223 -7.46 48.42 -12.10
C GLY A 223 -8.94 48.17 -11.83
N THR A 224 -9.43 48.84 -10.80
CA THR A 224 -10.85 48.98 -10.44
C THR A 224 -11.07 50.48 -10.07
N PRO A 225 -12.32 50.97 -10.00
CA PRO A 225 -12.89 51.81 -11.06
C PRO A 225 -13.18 53.24 -10.58
N SER A 226 -13.19 54.22 -11.50
CA SER A 226 -13.70 55.56 -11.22
C SER A 226 -15.22 55.62 -11.42
N SER A 227 -15.97 55.85 -10.34
CA SER A 227 -17.37 56.25 -10.39
C SER A 227 -17.49 57.77 -10.32
N SER A 228 -18.13 58.38 -11.32
CA SER A 228 -18.54 59.78 -11.33
C SER A 228 -20.06 59.86 -11.19
N PRO A 229 -20.61 60.74 -10.35
CA PRO A 229 -22.07 60.90 -10.23
C PRO A 229 -22.63 61.80 -11.33
N LEU A 230 -23.76 61.38 -11.93
CA LEU A 230 -24.61 62.22 -12.76
C LEU A 230 -25.55 63.04 -11.87
N SER A 231 -25.50 64.37 -11.98
CA SER A 231 -26.50 65.30 -11.43
C SER A 231 -27.43 65.82 -12.53
N THR A 232 -28.71 65.43 -12.39
CA THR A 232 -29.98 66.17 -12.53
C THR A 232 -30.35 66.98 -13.79
N PRO A 233 -31.66 67.01 -14.09
CA PRO A 233 -32.33 68.26 -14.43
C PRO A 233 -33.57 68.54 -13.55
N CYS A 234 -33.56 69.70 -12.89
CA CYS A 234 -34.65 70.69 -12.79
C CYS A 234 -34.09 71.92 -12.08
#